data_AF-A0A2T0MG53-F1
#
_entry.id   AF-A0A2T0MG53-F1
#
_cell.length_a   1.000
_cell.length_b   1.000
_cell.length_c   1.000
_cell.angle_alpha   90.00
_cell.angle_beta   90.00
_cell.angle_gamma   90.00
#
_symmetry.space_group_name_H-M   'P 1'
#
loop_
_entity.id
_entity.type
_entity.pdbx_description
1 polymer ?
#
loop_
_entity_poly.entity_id
_entity_poly.type
_entity_poly.pdbx_seq_one_letter_code
_entity_poly.pdbx_strand_id
1 'polypeptide(L)'
;METVVKTKQKIQLVDGTFSPSEASDVIIALLEQKINFHKLQRLSWCEGNKDANTKYPDDRIQELEKEKIIAKDFINSVRWEGKRLRIDGVLNITLEE
;
A
#
# COMPACT_ATOMS: atom_id res chain seq x y z
N MET A 1 -24.04 -29.71 8.80
CA MET A 1 -23.04 -28.78 9.35
C MET A 1 -23.07 -27.54 8.48
N GLU A 2 -23.69 -26.45 8.94
CA GLU A 2 -23.71 -25.16 8.23
C GLU A 2 -22.31 -24.55 8.26
N THR A 3 -21.69 -24.43 7.10
CA THR A 3 -20.48 -23.61 6.91
C THR A 3 -20.87 -22.15 7.03
N VAL A 4 -20.58 -21.55 8.20
CA VAL A 4 -20.69 -20.11 8.42
C VAL A 4 -19.69 -19.41 7.48
N VAL A 5 -20.20 -18.88 6.36
CA VAL A 5 -19.39 -18.06 5.45
C VAL A 5 -19.03 -16.79 6.20
N LYS A 6 -17.77 -16.66 6.63
CA LYS A 6 -17.26 -15.42 7.20
C LYS A 6 -17.25 -14.35 6.11
N THR A 7 -18.22 -13.46 6.12
CA THR A 7 -18.39 -12.40 5.11
C THR A 7 -17.55 -11.14 5.36
N LYS A 8 -16.88 -11.06 6.53
CA LYS A 8 -16.02 -9.94 6.92
C LYS A 8 -14.80 -10.45 7.70
N GLN A 9 -13.62 -9.98 7.32
CA GLN A 9 -12.36 -10.31 8.00
C GLN A 9 -11.56 -9.03 8.25
N LYS A 10 -10.97 -8.92 9.44
CA LYS A 10 -10.02 -7.85 9.77
C LYS A 10 -8.64 -8.45 9.97
N ILE A 11 -7.62 -7.79 9.44
CA ILE A 11 -6.22 -8.20 9.59
C ILE A 11 -5.43 -6.97 10.03
N GLN A 12 -4.74 -7.09 11.17
CA GLN A 12 -3.76 -6.08 11.60
C GLN A 12 -2.45 -6.36 10.87
N LEU A 13 -2.06 -5.50 9.94
CA LEU A 13 -0.79 -5.64 9.22
C LEU A 13 0.38 -5.04 9.99
N VAL A 14 0.13 -3.95 10.71
CA VAL A 14 1.16 -3.30 11.50
C VAL A 14 0.53 -2.78 12.78
N ASP A 15 1.18 -3.05 13.91
CA ASP A 15 0.84 -2.54 15.24
C ASP A 15 2.15 -2.38 16.00
N GLY A 16 2.50 -1.15 16.33
CA GLY A 16 3.70 -0.90 17.11
C GLY A 16 4.22 0.53 17.05
N THR A 17 5.32 0.72 17.78
CA THR A 17 6.04 1.99 17.83
C THR A 17 7.42 1.84 17.22
N PHE A 18 7.63 2.52 16.11
CA PHE A 18 8.79 2.41 15.26
C PHE A 18 9.69 3.64 15.40
N SER A 19 10.99 3.47 15.17
CA SER A 19 11.87 4.60 14.86
C SER A 19 11.49 5.19 13.49
N PRO A 20 11.87 6.44 13.20
CA PRO A 20 11.65 7.03 11.87
C PRO A 20 12.20 6.17 10.73
N SER A 21 13.34 5.52 10.92
CA SER A 21 13.92 4.61 9.92
C SER A 21 13.06 3.36 9.71
N GLU A 22 12.66 2.67 10.78
CA GLU A 22 11.81 1.48 10.67
C GLU A 22 10.43 1.81 10.11
N ALA A 23 9.85 2.95 10.53
CA ALA A 23 8.59 3.45 9.99
C ALA A 23 8.67 3.69 8.47
N SER A 24 9.77 4.31 8.03
CA SER A 24 10.06 4.54 6.62
C SER A 24 10.10 3.22 5.86
N ASP A 25 10.86 2.25 6.36
CA ASP A 25 11.04 0.97 5.69
C ASP A 25 9.71 0.21 5.56
N VAL A 26 8.90 0.17 6.62
CA VAL A 26 7.60 -0.51 6.60
C VAL A 26 6.61 0.17 5.63
N ILE A 27 6.44 1.49 5.73
CA ILE A 27 5.48 2.23 4.88
C ILE A 27 5.91 2.18 3.42
N ILE A 28 7.20 2.37 3.14
CA ILE A 28 7.74 2.30 1.77
C ILE A 28 7.57 0.91 1.20
N ALA A 29 7.86 -0.15 1.96
CA ALA A 29 7.69 -1.52 1.49
C ALA A 29 6.24 -1.82 1.09
N LEU A 30 5.26 -1.39 1.90
CA LEU A 30 3.84 -1.58 1.59
C LEU A 30 3.41 -0.82 0.32
N LEU A 31 3.85 0.44 0.17
CA LEU A 31 3.56 1.24 -1.02
C LEU A 31 4.22 0.66 -2.27
N GLU A 32 5.47 0.20 -2.18
CA GLU A 32 6.19 -0.43 -3.29
C GLU A 32 5.52 -1.74 -3.74
N GLN A 33 5.06 -2.57 -2.81
CA GLN A 33 4.30 -3.78 -3.16
C GLN A 33 3.03 -3.45 -3.96
N LYS A 34 2.30 -2.40 -3.55
CA LYS A 34 1.09 -1.95 -4.27
C LYS A 34 1.41 -1.37 -5.65
N ILE A 35 2.48 -0.59 -5.77
CA ILE A 35 2.97 -0.09 -7.05
C ILE A 35 3.36 -1.24 -7.97
N ASN A 36 4.10 -2.23 -7.46
CA ASN A 36 4.55 -3.39 -8.23
C ASN A 36 3.37 -4.25 -8.71
N PHE A 37 2.34 -4.43 -7.88
CA PHE A 37 1.10 -5.09 -8.28
C PHE A 37 0.47 -4.41 -9.50
N HIS A 38 0.32 -3.08 -9.48
CA HIS A 38 -0.25 -2.35 -10.61
C HIS A 38 0.66 -2.34 -11.84
N LYS A 39 1.99 -2.31 -11.67
CA LYS A 39 2.94 -2.48 -12.79
C LYS A 39 2.81 -3.84 -13.47
N LEU A 40 2.64 -4.90 -12.68
CA LEU A 40 2.43 -6.26 -13.20
C LEU A 40 1.07 -6.38 -13.89
N GLN A 41 0.02 -5.81 -13.32
CA GLN A 41 -1.31 -5.74 -13.92
C GLN A 41 -1.26 -5.02 -15.28
N ARG A 42 -0.55 -3.89 -15.36
CA ARG A 42 -0.32 -3.19 -16.62
C ARG A 42 0.39 -4.06 -17.66
N LEU A 43 1.46 -4.74 -17.25
CA LEU A 43 2.21 -5.63 -18.13
C LEU A 43 1.31 -6.75 -18.69
N SER A 44 0.51 -7.37 -17.83
CA SER A 44 -0.44 -8.42 -18.22
C SER A 44 -1.47 -7.93 -19.23
N TRP A 45 -1.91 -6.67 -19.15
CA TRP A 45 -2.84 -6.09 -20.12
C TRP A 45 -2.20 -5.78 -21.46
N CYS A 46 -0.92 -5.38 -21.46
CA CYS A 46 -0.16 -5.11 -22.68
C CYS A 46 0.32 -6.39 -23.38
N GLU A 47 0.34 -7.53 -22.68
CA GLU A 47 0.77 -8.81 -23.23
C GLU A 47 -0.23 -9.28 -24.30
N GLY A 48 0.13 -9.10 -25.58
CA GLY A 48 -0.70 -9.45 -26.73
C GLY A 48 -1.53 -8.29 -27.31
N ASN A 49 -1.58 -7.13 -26.65
CA ASN A 49 -2.25 -5.93 -27.17
C ASN A 49 -1.48 -4.65 -26.84
N LYS A 50 -0.79 -4.08 -27.83
CA LYS A 50 0.00 -2.84 -27.68
C LYS A 50 -0.87 -1.59 -27.45
N ASP A 51 -2.15 -1.64 -27.81
CA ASP A 51 -3.12 -0.56 -27.63
C ASP A 51 -3.99 -0.75 -26.37
N ALA A 52 -3.61 -1.67 -25.48
CA ALA A 52 -4.31 -1.87 -24.23
C ALA A 52 -4.38 -0.56 -23.43
N ASN A 53 -5.56 -0.21 -22.94
CA ASN A 53 -5.76 1.01 -22.16
C ASN A 53 -5.12 0.87 -20.76
N THR A 54 -3.90 1.38 -20.62
CA THR A 54 -3.14 1.37 -19.35
C THR A 54 -3.38 2.61 -18.49
N LYS A 55 -4.28 3.51 -18.89
CA LYS A 55 -4.49 4.79 -18.20
C LYS A 55 -4.83 4.60 -16.73
N TYR A 56 -5.71 3.64 -16.41
CA TYR A 56 -6.07 3.34 -15.03
C TYR A 56 -4.89 2.88 -14.14
N PRO A 57 -4.12 1.83 -14.50
CA PRO A 57 -2.96 1.44 -13.71
C PRO A 57 -1.86 2.51 -13.69
N ASP A 58 -1.68 3.28 -14.76
CA ASP A 58 -0.70 4.37 -14.80
C ASP A 58 -1.07 5.52 -13.84
N ASP A 59 -2.32 5.96 -13.84
CA ASP A 59 -2.82 6.99 -12.91
C ASP A 59 -2.65 6.53 -11.45
N ARG A 60 -2.99 5.27 -11.15
CA ARG A 60 -2.81 4.68 -9.81
C ARG A 60 -1.34 4.59 -9.38
N ILE A 61 -0.44 4.26 -10.30
CA ILE A 61 1.00 4.25 -10.01
C ILE A 61 1.47 5.66 -9.65
N GLN A 62 1.05 6.69 -10.41
CA GLN A 62 1.44 8.07 -10.13
C GLN A 62 0.90 8.59 -8.79
N GLU A 63 -0.33 8.25 -8.43
CA GLU A 63 -0.90 8.58 -7.11
C GLU A 63 -0.08 7.96 -5.98
N LEU A 64 0.25 6.67 -6.10
CA LEU A 64 1.02 5.94 -5.08
C LEU A 64 2.47 6.45 -4.98
N GLU A 65 3.08 6.87 -6.09
CA GLU A 65 4.40 7.51 -6.07
C GLU A 65 4.37 8.87 -5.36
N LYS A 66 3.30 9.65 -5.53
CA LYS A 66 3.11 10.90 -4.77
C LYS A 66 2.91 10.63 -3.28
N GLU A 67 2.07 9.65 -2.92
CA GLU A 67 1.88 9.23 -1.53
C GLU A 67 3.20 8.77 -0.88
N LYS A 68 4.04 8.06 -1.63
CA LYS A 68 5.38 7.65 -1.18
C LYS A 68 6.27 8.84 -0.85
N ILE A 69 6.25 9.89 -1.67
CA ILE A 69 7.03 11.12 -1.42
C ILE A 69 6.52 11.81 -0.15
N ILE A 70 5.20 11.99 -0.03
CA ILE A 70 4.58 12.63 1.14
C ILE A 70 4.91 11.87 2.43
N ALA A 71 4.80 10.54 2.41
CA ALA A 71 5.14 9.71 3.57
C ALA A 71 6.62 9.84 3.96
N LYS A 72 7.52 9.85 2.96
CA LYS A 72 8.96 10.01 3.20
C LYS A 72 9.28 11.38 3.79
N ASP A 73 8.66 12.44 3.27
CA ASP A 73 8.87 13.81 3.75
C ASP A 73 8.35 13.99 5.19
N PHE A 74 7.20 13.40 5.50
CA PHE A 74 6.67 13.38 6.87
C PHE A 74 7.60 12.64 7.85
N ILE A 75 8.10 11.48 7.46
CA ILE A 75 8.99 10.70 8.34
C ILE A 75 10.34 11.40 8.52
N ASN A 76 10.85 12.05 7.46
CA ASN A 76 12.07 12.84 7.53
C ASN A 76 11.93 14.07 8.44
N SER A 77 10.76 14.73 8.45
CA SER A 77 10.54 15.88 9.35
C SER A 77 10.53 15.43 10.82
N VAL A 78 9.90 14.29 11.13
CA VAL A 78 9.86 13.72 12.49
C VAL A 78 11.23 13.20 12.93
N ARG A 79 12.09 12.79 12.00
CA ARG A 79 13.46 12.36 12.28
C ARG A 79 14.27 13.45 12.98
N TRP A 80 14.07 14.71 12.61
CA TRP A 80 14.76 15.85 13.23
C TRP A 80 14.29 16.16 14.64
N GLU A 81 13.08 15.73 15.00
CA GLU A 81 12.52 15.92 16.35
C GLU A 81 12.91 14.80 17.33
N GLY A 82 13.58 13.73 16.85
CA GLY A 82 13.98 12.59 17.69
C GLY A 82 12.81 11.77 18.26
N LYS A 83 11.60 11.94 17.71
CA LYS A 83 10.38 11.26 18.17
C LYS A 83 10.22 9.89 17.52
N ARG A 84 9.48 9.02 18.21
CA ARG A 84 9.06 7.71 17.69
C ARG A 84 7.69 7.82 17.04
N LEU A 85 7.43 7.00 16.05
CA LEU A 85 6.18 6.96 15.29
C LEU A 85 5.36 5.74 15.71
N ARG A 86 4.09 5.96 16.05
CA ARG A 86 3.13 4.88 16.22
C ARG A 86 2.43 4.64 14.89
N ILE A 87 2.41 3.40 14.43
CA ILE A 87 1.75 3.01 13.18
C ILE A 87 0.79 1.87 13.48
N ASP A 88 -0.46 2.07 13.11
CA ASP A 88 -1.55 1.10 13.26
C ASP A 88 -2.23 0.93 11.89
N GLY A 89 -2.17 -0.28 11.33
CA GLY A 89 -2.67 -0.58 9.99
C GLY A 89 -3.63 -1.75 10.01
N VAL A 90 -4.93 -1.45 9.91
CA VAL A 90 -6.01 -2.45 9.85
C VAL A 90 -6.50 -2.57 8.41
N LEU A 91 -6.34 -3.74 7.79
CA LEU A 91 -7.03 -4.07 6.54
C LEU A 91 -8.39 -4.67 6.87
N ASN A 92 -9.46 -4.02 6.39
CA ASN A 92 -10.82 -4.50 6.47
C ASN A 92 -11.18 -5.15 5.14
N ILE A 93 -11.43 -6.46 5.15
CA ILE A 93 -11.81 -7.25 3.98
C ILE A 93 -13.29 -7.55 4.11
N THR A 94 -14.07 -7.09 3.13
CA THR A 94 -15.50 -7.35 2.99
C THR A 94 -15.76 -7.95 1.62
N LEU A 95 -16.67 -8.90 1.55
CA LEU A 95 -17.19 -9.36 0.25
C LEU A 95 -17.98 -8.21 -0.38
N GLU A 96 -17.63 -7.85 -1.61
CA GLU A 96 -18.47 -7.03 -2.49
C GLU A 96 -19.33 -8.00 -3.33
N GLU A 97 -20.63 -7.69 -3.47
CA GLU A 97 -21.58 -8.44 -4.30
C GLU A 97 -21.55 -7.99 -5.76
#